data_AF-A0A442IFA0-F1
#
_entry.id   AF-A0A442IFA0-F1
#
_cell.length_a   1.000
_cell.length_b   1.000
_cell.length_c   1.000
_cell.angle_alpha   90.00
_cell.angle_beta   90.00
_cell.angle_gamma   90.00
#
_symmetry.space_group_name_H-M   'P 1'
#
loop_
_entity.id
_entity.type
_entity.pdbx_description
1 polymer ?
#
loop_
_entity_poly.entity_id
_entity_poly.type
_entity_poly.pdbx_seq_one_letter_code
_entity_poly.pdbx_strand_id
1 'polypeptide(L)'
;MFQLPSARDDRTLHFVNLNRYQREGQPPEWMLGKFWQIDAQIYDEFLNLLPPIYCGGGFRMCERLTRDIAATYFKVGNDYWCGFTDLTDTRPEKLLRAICRLNEPAQEEIMKA
;
A
#
# COMPACT_ATOMS: atom_id res chain seq x y z
N MET A 1 -3.68 9.40 -6.08
CA MET A 1 -3.22 8.04 -5.71
C MET A 1 -3.40 7.15 -6.92
N PHE A 2 -2.50 6.19 -7.14
CA PHE A 2 -2.51 5.33 -8.31
C PHE A 2 -2.43 3.87 -7.90
N GLN A 3 -3.43 3.07 -8.26
CA GLN A 3 -3.44 1.66 -7.96
C GLN A 3 -2.58 0.90 -8.99
N LEU A 4 -1.59 0.15 -8.53
CA LEU A 4 -0.84 -0.81 -9.33
C LEU A 4 -1.61 -2.13 -9.44
N PRO A 5 -1.27 -3.01 -10.40
CA PRO A 5 -1.86 -4.34 -10.49
C PRO A 5 -1.84 -5.05 -9.13
N SER A 6 -2.98 -5.66 -8.77
CA SER A 6 -3.12 -6.44 -7.55
C SER A 6 -2.08 -7.56 -7.53
N ALA A 7 -1.38 -7.71 -6.40
CA ALA A 7 -0.45 -8.81 -6.15
C ALA A 7 -1.05 -9.86 -5.19
N ARG A 8 -2.36 -9.83 -4.99
CA ARG A 8 -3.09 -10.88 -4.27
C ARG A 8 -2.90 -12.20 -5.01
N ASP A 9 -2.57 -13.25 -4.28
CA ASP A 9 -2.20 -14.57 -4.79
C ASP A 9 -0.96 -14.58 -5.73
N ASP A 10 -0.19 -13.48 -5.82
CA ASP A 10 1.03 -13.37 -6.64
C ASP A 10 2.16 -12.64 -5.90
N ARG A 11 2.92 -13.43 -5.13
CA ARG A 11 4.09 -12.97 -4.40
C ARG A 11 5.18 -12.39 -5.32
N THR A 12 5.34 -12.92 -6.53
CA THR A 12 6.35 -12.40 -7.47
C THR A 12 6.00 -10.98 -7.89
N LEU A 13 4.72 -10.75 -8.20
CA LEU A 13 4.23 -9.42 -8.55
C LEU A 13 4.33 -8.44 -7.37
N HIS A 14 4.20 -8.88 -6.12
CA HIS A 14 4.46 -8.02 -4.96
C HIS A 14 5.88 -7.44 -5.01
N PHE A 15 6.90 -8.27 -5.24
CA PHE A 15 8.30 -7.80 -5.36
C PHE A 15 8.55 -6.98 -6.63
N VAL A 16 7.84 -7.26 -7.73
CA VAL A 16 7.89 -6.43 -8.94
C VAL A 16 7.34 -5.03 -8.65
N ASN A 17 6.18 -4.93 -7.98
CA ASN A 17 5.59 -3.65 -7.61
C ASN A 17 6.46 -2.90 -6.59
N LEU A 18 6.99 -3.59 -5.57
CA LEU A 18 7.85 -3.00 -4.54
C LEU A 18 9.11 -2.36 -5.14
N ASN A 19 9.72 -3.00 -6.13
CA ASN A 19 10.96 -2.55 -6.78
C ASN A 19 10.73 -1.91 -8.15
N ARG A 20 9.51 -1.46 -8.45
CA ARG A 20 9.13 -1.00 -9.78
C ARG A 20 9.96 0.18 -10.29
N TYR A 21 10.30 1.12 -9.40
CA TYR A 21 11.12 2.28 -9.76
C TYR A 21 12.50 1.88 -10.30
N GLN A 22 13.17 0.89 -9.70
CA GLN A 22 14.47 0.40 -10.18
C GLN A 22 14.32 -0.27 -11.55
N ARG A 23 13.25 -1.06 -11.72
CA ARG A 23 12.97 -1.79 -12.97
C ARG A 23 12.68 -0.86 -14.14
N GLU A 24 12.02 0.27 -13.88
CA GLU A 24 11.64 1.25 -14.90
C GLU A 24 12.61 2.46 -14.99
N GLY A 25 13.72 2.43 -14.26
CA GLY A 25 14.71 3.51 -14.27
C GLY A 25 14.19 4.84 -13.73
N GLN A 26 13.22 4.79 -12.80
CA GLN A 26 12.59 5.97 -12.20
C GLN A 26 13.20 6.28 -10.82
N PRO A 27 13.13 7.53 -10.36
CA PRO A 27 13.53 7.88 -8.99
C PRO A 27 12.55 7.30 -7.95
N PRO A 28 12.99 7.01 -6.71
CA PRO A 28 12.14 6.44 -5.65
C PRO A 28 10.87 7.25 -5.35
N GLU A 29 10.94 8.59 -5.44
CA GLU A 29 9.82 9.51 -5.25
C GLU A 29 8.65 9.21 -6.20
N TRP A 30 8.94 8.62 -7.37
CA TRP A 30 7.92 8.21 -8.32
C TRP A 30 6.97 7.15 -7.74
N MET A 31 7.37 6.41 -6.71
CA MET A 31 6.51 5.42 -6.05
C MET A 31 5.46 6.04 -5.13
N LEU A 32 5.60 7.31 -4.75
CA LEU A 32 4.71 7.94 -3.78
C LEU A 32 3.26 7.92 -4.22
N GLY A 33 2.40 7.45 -3.33
CA GLY A 33 0.96 7.33 -3.58
C GLY A 33 0.57 6.22 -4.54
N LYS A 34 1.53 5.36 -4.95
CA LYS A 34 1.25 4.08 -5.60
C LYS A 34 0.97 3.01 -4.55
N PHE A 35 -0.04 2.19 -4.80
CA PHE A 35 -0.47 1.14 -3.87
C PHE A 35 -1.10 -0.05 -4.61
N TRP A 36 -1.10 -1.22 -3.99
CA TRP A 36 -1.63 -2.45 -4.55
C TRP A 36 -2.15 -3.36 -3.43
N GLN A 37 -3.07 -4.24 -3.77
CA GLN A 37 -3.57 -5.26 -2.86
C GLN A 37 -2.54 -6.40 -2.74
N ILE A 38 -2.48 -7.01 -1.56
CA ILE A 38 -1.60 -8.12 -1.20
C ILE A 38 -2.37 -9.15 -0.38
N ASP A 39 -1.75 -10.29 -0.10
CA ASP A 39 -2.29 -11.30 0.81
C ASP A 39 -1.99 -10.99 2.28
N ALA A 40 -2.80 -11.59 3.16
CA ALA A 40 -2.57 -11.57 4.60
C ALA A 40 -1.17 -12.12 4.96
N GLN A 41 -0.73 -13.18 4.28
CA GLN A 41 0.58 -13.79 4.53
C GLN A 41 1.73 -12.80 4.25
N ILE A 42 1.64 -12.01 3.19
CA ILE A 42 2.64 -10.98 2.88
C ILE A 42 2.60 -9.90 3.96
N TYR A 43 1.40 -9.45 4.35
CA TYR A 43 1.25 -8.45 5.40
C TYR A 43 1.92 -8.91 6.72
N ASP A 44 1.62 -10.13 7.16
CA ASP A 44 2.13 -10.69 8.41
C ASP A 44 3.63 -10.94 8.35
N GLU A 45 4.17 -11.38 7.21
CA GLU A 45 5.61 -11.56 7.03
C GLU A 45 6.37 -10.25 7.25
N PHE A 46 5.95 -9.17 6.57
CA PHE A 46 6.62 -7.87 6.69
C PHE A 46 6.41 -7.24 8.06
N LEU A 47 5.27 -7.50 8.72
CA LEU A 47 5.02 -7.05 10.08
C LEU A 47 6.01 -7.68 11.09
N ASN A 48 6.43 -8.92 10.84
CA ASN A 48 7.32 -9.68 11.71
C ASN A 48 8.80 -9.63 11.28
N LEU A 49 9.12 -8.98 10.15
CA LEU A 49 10.49 -8.92 9.62
C LEU A 49 11.39 -7.97 10.42
N LEU A 50 10.88 -6.78 10.73
CA LEU A 50 11.57 -5.71 11.46
C LEU A 50 10.58 -4.98 12.37
N PRO A 51 11.04 -4.28 13.43
CA PRO A 51 10.16 -3.49 14.29
C PRO A 51 9.31 -2.50 13.46
N PRO A 52 7.96 -2.63 13.48
CA PRO A 52 7.09 -1.79 12.66
C PRO A 52 6.94 -0.40 13.26
N ILE A 53 6.77 0.61 12.40
CA ILE A 53 6.33 1.94 12.81
C ILE A 53 4.83 2.03 12.54
N TYR A 54 4.01 1.87 13.58
CA TYR A 54 2.56 1.88 13.44
C TYR A 54 2.00 3.22 12.96
N CYS A 55 0.98 3.16 12.12
CA CYS A 55 0.26 4.32 11.61
C CYS A 55 -1.24 4.00 11.45
N GLY A 56 -2.05 5.00 11.08
CA GLY A 56 -3.47 4.79 10.83
C GLY A 56 -3.71 3.68 9.81
N GLY A 57 -4.40 2.62 10.21
CA GLY A 57 -4.79 1.50 9.35
C GLY A 57 -3.70 0.44 9.10
N GLY A 58 -2.52 0.52 9.73
CA GLY A 58 -1.47 -0.49 9.56
C GLY A 58 -0.10 -0.05 10.07
N PHE A 59 0.95 -0.28 9.29
CA PHE A 59 2.33 0.01 9.69
C PHE A 59 3.25 0.37 8.52
N ARG A 60 4.36 1.02 8.85
CA ARG A 60 5.48 1.31 7.95
C ARG A 60 6.67 0.41 8.29
N MET A 61 7.40 0.04 7.25
CA MET A 61 8.75 -0.48 7.44
C MET A 61 9.65 0.61 8.02
N CYS A 62 10.49 0.25 8.98
CA CYS A 62 11.51 1.16 9.51
C CYS A 62 12.62 1.44 8.49
N GLU A 63 12.85 0.50 7.57
CA GLU A 63 13.72 0.68 6.42
C GLU A 63 13.09 1.66 5.43
N ARG A 64 13.90 2.62 5.01
CA ARG A 64 13.51 3.66 4.06
C ARG A 64 14.20 3.42 2.74
N LEU A 65 13.48 3.55 1.65
CA LEU A 65 14.06 3.46 0.31
C LEU A 65 15.08 4.58 0.09
N THR A 66 14.64 5.82 0.29
CA THR A 66 15.44 7.05 0.19
C THR A 66 14.67 8.18 0.92
N ARG A 67 15.37 9.07 1.63
CA ARG A 67 14.76 10.14 2.48
C ARG A 67 13.79 9.57 3.53
N ASP A 68 12.52 10.00 3.50
CA ASP A 68 11.42 9.65 4.39
C ASP A 68 10.39 8.71 3.72
N ILE A 69 10.74 8.12 2.57
CA ILE A 69 9.86 7.22 1.80
C ILE A 69 9.93 5.81 2.35
N ALA A 70 8.78 5.28 2.78
CA ALA A 70 8.68 3.94 3.33
C ALA A 70 7.56 3.12 2.66
N ALA A 71 7.82 1.82 2.51
CA ALA A 71 6.77 0.85 2.24
C ALA A 71 5.81 0.83 3.45
N THR A 72 4.52 0.90 3.15
CA THR A 72 3.45 1.01 4.13
C THR A 72 2.40 -0.02 3.83
N TYR A 73 2.05 -0.77 4.86
CA TYR A 73 1.14 -1.90 4.80
C TYR A 73 -0.14 -1.50 5.54
N PHE A 74 -1.29 -1.82 4.96
CA PHE A 74 -2.60 -1.49 5.52
C PHE A 74 -3.49 -2.71 5.56
N LYS A 75 -4.39 -2.73 6.56
CA LYS A 75 -5.54 -3.63 6.61
C LYS A 75 -6.81 -2.79 6.56
N VAL A 76 -7.66 -3.02 5.55
CA VAL A 76 -8.93 -2.32 5.36
C VAL A 76 -10.03 -3.35 5.19
N GLY A 77 -10.91 -3.44 6.19
CA GLY A 77 -11.88 -4.55 6.26
C GLY A 77 -11.16 -5.90 6.30
N ASN A 78 -11.46 -6.76 5.32
CA ASN A 78 -10.84 -8.08 5.14
C ASN A 78 -9.66 -8.08 4.16
N ASP A 79 -9.34 -6.94 3.55
CA ASP A 79 -8.32 -6.84 2.52
C ASP A 79 -7.02 -6.21 3.04
N TYR A 80 -5.91 -6.65 2.47
CA TYR A 80 -4.56 -6.21 2.82
C TYR A 80 -3.93 -5.48 1.64
N TRP A 81 -3.19 -4.42 1.95
CA TRP A 81 -2.66 -3.51 0.95
C TRP A 81 -1.22 -3.12 1.28
N CYS A 82 -0.45 -2.79 0.25
CA CYS A 82 0.88 -2.21 0.35
C CYS A 82 0.97 -0.98 -0.55
N GLY A 83 1.76 0.02 -0.16
CA GLY A 83 2.06 1.17 -1.00
C GLY A 83 3.18 2.02 -0.41
N PHE A 84 3.59 3.05 -1.16
CA PHE A 84 4.63 3.96 -0.70
C PHE A 84 4.06 5.29 -0.23
N THR A 85 4.53 5.71 0.94
CA THR A 85 4.11 6.94 1.61
C THR A 85 5.33 7.72 2.08
N ASP A 86 5.16 9.03 2.25
CA ASP A 86 6.15 9.95 2.83
C ASP A 86 5.59 10.51 4.16
N LEU A 87 6.46 10.85 5.12
CA LEU A 87 6.05 11.50 6.37
C LEU A 87 5.45 12.91 6.15
N THR A 88 5.81 13.58 5.06
CA THR A 88 5.46 14.99 4.83
C THR A 88 4.27 15.17 3.89
N ASP A 89 4.36 14.65 2.66
CA ASP A 89 3.39 14.92 1.58
C ASP A 89 2.35 13.80 1.39
N THR A 90 2.79 12.56 1.23
CA THR A 90 1.91 11.40 1.01
C THR A 90 1.73 10.59 2.30
N ARG A 91 1.11 11.20 3.31
CA ARG A 91 0.91 10.55 4.62
C ARG A 91 0.03 9.29 4.53
N PRO A 92 0.17 8.32 5.45
CA PRO A 92 -0.59 7.07 5.44
C PRO A 92 -2.12 7.27 5.37
N GLU A 93 -2.65 8.33 5.98
CA GLU A 93 -4.09 8.60 6.01
C GLU A 93 -4.65 8.96 4.63
N LYS A 94 -3.84 9.62 3.77
CA LYS A 94 -4.26 9.94 2.39
C LYS A 94 -4.41 8.65 1.59
N LEU A 95 -3.52 7.69 1.79
CA LEU A 95 -3.53 6.41 1.10
C LEU A 95 -4.66 5.51 1.62
N LEU A 96 -4.83 5.44 2.95
CA LEU A 96 -5.93 4.75 3.60
C LEU A 96 -7.29 5.24 3.08
N ARG A 97 -7.51 6.56 2.97
CA ARG A 97 -8.75 7.12 2.41
C ARG A 97 -8.98 6.71 0.95
N ALA A 98 -7.93 6.65 0.13
CA ALA A 98 -8.05 6.20 -1.24
C ALA A 98 -8.43 4.71 -1.32
N ILE A 99 -7.85 3.87 -0.46
CA ILE A 99 -8.20 2.46 -0.36
C ILE A 99 -9.64 2.29 0.13
N CYS A 100 -10.08 3.01 1.16
CA CYS A 100 -11.45 2.93 1.64
C CYS A 100 -12.46 3.24 0.53
N ARG A 101 -12.24 4.30 -0.26
CA ARG A 101 -13.11 4.67 -1.39
C ARG A 101 -13.21 3.60 -2.49
N LEU A 102 -12.15 2.83 -2.70
CA LEU A 102 -12.17 1.71 -3.65
C LEU A 102 -12.99 0.52 -3.14
N ASN A 103 -13.11 0.38 -1.82
CA ASN A 103 -13.81 -0.72 -1.16
C ASN A 103 -15.21 -0.31 -0.65
N GLU A 104 -15.65 0.94 -0.90
CA GLU A 104 -17.03 1.33 -0.66
C GLU A 104 -17.93 0.64 -1.69
N PRO A 105 -19.01 -0.05 -1.27
CA PRO A 105 -19.98 -0.57 -2.22
C PRO A 105 -20.55 0.60 -3.02
N ALA A 106 -20.59 0.47 -4.34
CA ALA A 106 -21.17 1.49 -5.22
C ALA A 106 -22.59 1.80 -4.74
N GLN A 107 -22.87 3.06 -4.39
CA GLN A 107 -24.16 3.49 -3.86
C GLN A 107 -25.32 3.41 -4.88
N GLU A 108 -25.13 2.79 -6.04
CA GLU A 108 -26.12 2.77 -7.14
C GLU A 108 -27.21 1.69 -7.02
N GLU A 109 -27.07 0.68 -6.15
CA GLU A 109 -28.09 -0.38 -6.03
C GLU A 109 -29.14 -0.17 -4.93
N ILE A 110 -28.95 0.81 -4.04
CA ILE A 110 -29.87 1.03 -2.89
C ILE A 110 -31.11 1.86 -3.27
N MET A 111 -31.16 2.46 -4.46
CA MET A 111 -32.30 3.28 -4.92
C MET A 111 -33.25 2.57 -5.91
N LYS A 112 -33.13 1.25 -6.11
CA LYS A 112 -33.99 0.50 -7.05
C LYS A 112 -34.76 -0.68 -6.43
N ALA A 113 -34.90 -0.73 -5.11
CA ALA A 113 -35.75 -1.72 -4.43
C ALA A 113 -37.05 -1.08 -3.92
#